data_AF-A0A949V536-F1
#
_entry.id   AF-A0A949V536-F1
#
_cell.length_a   1.000
_cell.length_b   1.000
_cell.length_c   1.000
_cell.angle_alpha   90.00
_cell.angle_beta   90.00
_cell.angle_gamma   90.00
#
_symmetry.space_group_name_H-M   'P 1'
#
loop_
_entity.id
_entity.type
_entity.pdbx_description
1 polymer ?
#
loop_
_entity_poly.entity_id
_entity_poly.type
_entity_poly.pdbx_seq_one_letter_code
_entity_poly.pdbx_strand_id
1 'polypeptide(L)'
;MKKIVRHIMVAAVLFAALPVHAETIDLITAYQKAVEYDARLRTAKADNLMNQEEVGKARSQLRPNIRMNAARGRSVTQHGY
;
A
#
# COMPACT_ATOMS: atom_id res chain seq x y z
N MET A 1 27.75 -19.70 -42.76
CA MET A 1 26.70 -19.86 -41.72
C MET A 1 26.55 -18.64 -40.80
N LYS A 2 27.62 -18.06 -40.23
CA LYS A 2 27.57 -16.89 -39.33
C LYS A 2 26.80 -15.67 -39.87
N LYS A 3 26.90 -15.40 -41.18
CA LYS A 3 26.18 -14.31 -41.85
C LYS A 3 24.66 -14.56 -41.85
N ILE A 4 24.20 -15.77 -42.15
CA ILE A 4 22.78 -16.13 -42.20
C ILE A 4 22.15 -15.97 -40.80
N VAL A 5 22.83 -16.43 -39.76
CA VAL A 5 22.39 -16.26 -38.36
C VAL A 5 22.24 -14.79 -37.99
N ARG A 6 23.15 -13.92 -38.44
CA ARG A 6 23.04 -12.47 -38.22
C ARG A 6 21.80 -11.87 -38.89
N HIS A 7 21.45 -12.32 -40.10
CA HIS A 7 20.30 -11.79 -40.83
C HIS A 7 18.99 -12.27 -40.18
N ILE A 8 18.94 -13.51 -39.69
CA ILE A 8 17.80 -14.04 -38.94
C ILE A 8 17.60 -13.27 -37.62
N MET A 9 18.69 -12.97 -36.90
CA MET A 9 18.64 -12.20 -35.65
C MET A 9 18.13 -10.78 -35.87
N VAL A 10 18.60 -10.12 -36.94
CA VAL A 10 18.14 -8.77 -37.30
C VAL A 10 16.66 -8.79 -37.72
N ALA A 11 16.23 -9.78 -38.50
CA ALA A 11 14.83 -9.94 -38.87
C ALA A 11 13.93 -10.18 -37.65
N ALA A 12 14.37 -10.98 -36.68
CA ALA A 12 13.61 -11.24 -35.45
C ALA A 12 13.41 -9.97 -34.60
N VAL A 13 14.44 -9.12 -34.49
CA VAL A 13 14.34 -7.84 -33.78
C VAL A 13 13.40 -6.87 -34.49
N LEU A 14 13.41 -6.85 -35.82
CA LEU A 14 12.50 -6.03 -36.63
C LEU A 14 11.03 -6.48 -36.49
N PHE A 15 10.76 -7.79 -36.40
CA PHE A 15 9.40 -8.30 -36.19
C PHE A 15 8.89 -8.11 -34.76
N ALA A 16 9.77 -8.06 -33.76
CA ALA A 16 9.39 -7.78 -32.37
C ALA A 16 8.90 -6.32 -32.14
N ALA A 17 9.21 -5.41 -33.07
CA ALA A 17 8.80 -4.01 -32.99
C ALA A 17 7.43 -3.73 -33.67
N LEU A 18 6.72 -4.75 -34.16
CA LEU A 18 5.38 -4.58 -34.68
C LEU A 18 4.45 -4.11 -33.54
N PRO A 19 3.74 -2.99 -33.69
CA PRO A 19 2.82 -2.52 -32.69
C PRO A 19 1.66 -3.52 -32.60
N VAL A 20 1.74 -4.40 -31.59
CA VAL A 20 0.61 -5.21 -31.14
C VAL A 20 -0.56 -4.24 -30.98
N HIS A 21 -1.58 -4.42 -31.82
CA HIS A 21 -2.73 -3.53 -31.88
C HIS A 21 -3.26 -3.33 -30.47
N ALA A 22 -3.20 -2.09 -29.99
CA ALA A 22 -3.80 -1.72 -28.72
C ALA A 22 -5.30 -1.97 -28.84
N GLU A 23 -5.77 -3.01 -28.15
CA GLU A 23 -7.18 -3.33 -28.03
C GLU A 23 -7.93 -2.06 -27.60
N THR A 24 -8.97 -1.69 -28.33
CA THR A 24 -9.74 -0.48 -28.05
C THR A 24 -10.40 -0.63 -26.69
N ILE A 25 -9.79 -0.04 -25.66
CA ILE A 25 -10.34 -0.04 -24.31
C ILE A 25 -11.63 0.78 -24.33
N ASP A 26 -12.73 0.13 -23.95
CA ASP A 26 -14.01 0.81 -23.73
C ASP A 26 -13.88 1.84 -22.59
N LEU A 27 -14.60 2.96 -22.70
CA LEU A 27 -14.50 4.09 -21.77
C LEU A 27 -14.81 3.65 -20.34
N ILE A 28 -15.76 2.72 -20.17
CA ILE A 28 -16.13 2.14 -18.89
C ILE A 28 -14.97 1.33 -18.31
N THR A 29 -14.28 0.53 -19.13
CA THR A 29 -13.13 -0.25 -18.71
C THR A 29 -11.93 0.65 -18.34
N ALA A 30 -11.71 1.73 -19.09
CA ALA A 30 -10.70 2.73 -18.74
C ALA A 30 -10.99 3.39 -17.39
N TYR A 31 -12.26 3.76 -17.15
CA TYR A 31 -12.69 4.35 -15.90
C TYR A 31 -12.53 3.38 -14.72
N GLN A 32 -12.92 2.12 -14.87
CA GLN A 32 -12.77 1.10 -13.83
C GLN A 32 -11.29 0.90 -13.46
N LYS A 33 -10.42 0.80 -14.47
CA LYS A 33 -8.97 0.74 -14.23
C LYS A 33 -8.45 2.01 -13.55
N ALA A 34 -8.91 3.19 -13.97
CA ALA A 34 -8.53 4.43 -13.31
C ALA A 34 -8.93 4.43 -11.83
N VAL A 35 -10.16 4.04 -11.49
CA VAL A 35 -10.62 3.97 -10.09
C VAL A 35 -9.84 2.96 -9.26
N GLU A 36 -9.47 1.81 -9.85
CA GLU A 36 -8.68 0.77 -9.17
C GLU A 36 -7.25 1.25 -8.88
N TYR A 37 -6.61 1.91 -9.85
CA TYR A 37 -5.21 2.30 -9.75
C TYR A 37 -5.00 3.73 -9.25
N ASP A 38 -6.04 4.56 -9.13
CA ASP A 38 -5.90 5.96 -8.69
C ASP A 38 -5.34 6.02 -7.26
N ALA A 39 -4.11 6.54 -7.17
CA ALA A 39 -3.42 6.76 -5.92
C ALA A 39 -4.15 7.79 -5.06
N ARG A 40 -4.79 8.80 -5.67
CA ARG A 40 -5.50 9.87 -4.93
C ARG A 40 -6.74 9.36 -4.22
N LEU A 41 -7.45 8.44 -4.87
CA LEU A 41 -8.61 7.78 -4.27
C LEU A 41 -8.20 6.88 -3.10
N ARG A 42 -7.05 6.21 -3.22
CA ARG A 42 -6.47 5.41 -2.12
C ARG A 42 -6.01 6.28 -0.96
N THR A 43 -5.35 7.41 -1.20
CA THR A 43 -4.94 8.33 -0.12
C THR A 43 -6.16 8.91 0.58
N ALA A 44 -7.17 9.37 -0.15
CA ALA A 44 -8.40 9.90 0.45
C ALA A 44 -9.14 8.86 1.31
N LYS A 45 -9.15 7.59 0.89
CA LYS A 45 -9.70 6.48 1.70
C LYS A 45 -8.88 6.25 2.97
N ALA A 46 -7.55 6.26 2.87
CA ALA A 46 -6.68 6.10 4.02
C ALA A 46 -6.84 7.25 5.03
N ASP A 47 -6.91 8.49 4.54
CA ASP A 47 -7.15 9.68 5.37
C ASP A 47 -8.51 9.59 6.08
N ASN A 48 -9.54 9.12 5.38
CA ASN A 48 -10.85 8.92 5.99
C ASN A 48 -10.81 7.89 7.13
N LEU A 49 -10.15 6.75 6.91
CA LEU A 49 -9.97 5.72 7.93
C LEU A 49 -9.20 6.26 9.14
N MET A 50 -8.12 6.99 8.90
CA MET A 50 -7.34 7.65 9.96
C MET A 50 -8.21 8.62 10.77
N ASN A 51 -8.99 9.47 10.10
CA ASN A 51 -9.90 10.40 10.78
C ASN A 51 -10.97 9.67 11.61
N GLN A 52 -11.48 8.52 11.15
CA GLN A 52 -12.41 7.71 11.93
C GLN A 52 -11.77 7.13 13.19
N GLU A 53 -10.53 6.68 13.10
CA GLU A 53 -9.76 6.20 14.26
C GLU A 53 -9.50 7.32 15.27
N GLU A 54 -9.17 8.53 14.81
CA GLU A 54 -9.01 9.71 15.67
C GLU A 54 -10.30 10.06 16.40
N VAL A 55 -11.45 10.03 15.71
CA VAL A 55 -12.76 10.23 16.32
C VAL A 55 -13.05 9.14 17.37
N GLY A 56 -12.73 7.88 17.07
CA GLY A 56 -12.86 6.78 18.03
C GLY A 56 -12.00 6.98 19.28
N LYS A 57 -10.74 7.42 19.09
CA LYS A 57 -9.81 7.75 20.17
C LYS A 57 -10.35 8.89 21.03
N ALA A 58 -10.82 9.98 20.41
CA ALA A 58 -11.43 11.10 21.12
C ALA A 58 -12.66 10.66 21.94
N ARG A 59 -13.53 9.82 21.35
CA ARG A 59 -14.70 9.27 22.06
C ARG A 59 -14.32 8.38 23.23
N SER A 60 -13.24 7.61 23.13
CA SER A 60 -12.77 6.76 24.22
C SER A 60 -12.30 7.55 25.44
N GLN A 61 -11.79 8.77 25.24
CA GLN A 61 -11.40 9.66 26.35
C GLN A 61 -12.59 10.14 27.18
N LEU A 62 -13.80 10.14 26.60
CA LEU A 62 -15.03 10.49 27.31
C LEU A 62 -15.61 9.33 28.12
N ARG A 63 -15.04 8.13 28.03
CA ARG A 63 -15.53 6.93 28.69
C ARG A 63 -14.63 6.55 29.87
N PRO A 64 -15.17 5.92 30.93
CA PRO A 64 -14.35 5.39 32.02
C PRO A 64 -13.30 4.41 31.49
N ASN A 65 -12.06 4.58 31.93
CA ASN A 65 -10.94 3.72 31.52
C ASN A 65 -10.70 2.66 32.59
N ILE A 66 -11.00 1.40 32.28
CA ILE A 66 -10.73 0.26 33.16
C ILE A 66 -9.34 -0.28 32.80
N ARG A 67 -8.39 -0.16 33.74
CA ARG A 67 -7.02 -0.69 33.59
C ARG A 67 -6.73 -1.68 34.70
N MET A 68 -6.17 -2.83 34.35
CA MET A 68 -5.64 -3.80 35.33
C MET A 68 -4.12 -3.70 35.33
N ASN A 69 -3.55 -3.40 36.50
CA ASN A 69 -2.10 -3.37 36.70
C ASN A 69 -1.74 -4.30 37.87
N ALA A 70 -0.68 -5.09 37.72
CA ALA A 70 -0.09 -5.87 38.80
C ALA A 70 1.37 -5.44 38.97
N ALA A 71 1.72 -4.93 40.14
CA ALA A 71 3.07 -4.50 40.46
C ALA A 71 3.52 -5.12 41.79
N ARG A 72 4.75 -5.64 41.83
CA ARG A 72 5.38 -6.18 43.04
C ARG A 72 6.75 -5.51 43.23
N GLY A 73 6.84 -4.60 44.19
CA GLY A 73 8.10 -3.96 44.58
C GLY A 73 8.63 -4.51 45.91
N ARG A 74 9.96 -4.63 46.04
CA ARG A 74 10.66 -4.77 47.33
C ARG A 74 11.55 -3.55 47.52
N SER A 75 11.23 -2.73 48.52
CA SER A 75 12.06 -1.64 49.00
C SER A 75 12.85 -2.13 50.20
N VAL A 76 14.18 -2.10 50.13
CA VAL A 76 15.05 -2.33 51.29
C VAL A 76 15.75 -1.01 51.59
N THR A 77 15.25 -0.27 52.58
CA THR A 77 15.96 0.90 53.11
C THR A 77 17.00 0.40 54.09
N GLN A 78 18.25 0.32 53.65
CA GLN A 78 19.39 0.07 54.53
C GLN A 78 19.70 1.37 55.29
N HIS A 79 19.30 1.43 56.57
CA HIS A 79 19.76 2.46 57.49
C HIS A 79 21.08 1.95 58.10
N GLY A 80 22.20 2.52 57.68
CA GLY A 80 23.53 2.23 58.24
C GLY A 80 23.67 2.86 59.63
N TYR A 81 24.29 2.12 60.55
CA TYR A 81 24.73 2.60 61.86
C TYR A 81 26.08 3.31 61.75
#